data_AF-A0A7C1ZQE3-F1
#
_entry.id   AF-A0A7C1ZQE3-F1
#
_cell.length_a   1.000
_cell.length_b   1.000
_cell.length_c   1.000
_cell.angle_alpha   90.00
_cell.angle_beta   90.00
_cell.angle_gamma   90.00
#
_symmetry.space_group_name_H-M   'P 1'
#
loop_
_entity.id
_entity.type
_entity.pdbx_description
1 polymer ?
#
loop_
_entity_poly.entity_id
_entity_poly.type
_entity_poly.pdbx_seq_one_letter_code
_entity_poly.pdbx_strand_id
1 'polypeptide(L)'
;MDTKFLTIIYKFPKRMNTKIFFLIGIAFLAMQCKNNGKQQNTEQEESQNWVSLFDGSSTDHWRDTKTDHFPEHGWVISDDVLTVLGKTEDQDGGHDIISKQRFSNFELELEVNLSEGANSGIKYIVTDSIPGNEGKFLGLEYQLIDNQRHADAKLGRDGNRKMGALYDMIPPPENLTINPPGEWNKVRIVVDGNHVEQWLNDEKICEFDRKSLGFRELVTLSKYNKLEKFGESDKGHILLQGHGNAVSFRAIRIRSL
;
A
#
# COMPACT_ATOMS: atom_id res chain seq x y z
N MET A 1 -33.14 -6.39 66.89
CA MET A 1 -33.49 -5.71 68.14
C MET A 1 -33.27 -4.22 67.91
N ASP A 2 -34.39 -3.51 67.76
CA ASP A 2 -34.43 -2.06 67.59
C ASP A 2 -33.79 -1.32 68.76
N THR A 3 -33.11 -0.20 68.50
CA THR A 3 -33.36 0.97 69.35
C THR A 3 -33.12 2.29 68.62
N LYS A 4 -34.09 3.19 68.84
CA LYS A 4 -34.35 4.46 68.19
C LYS A 4 -33.45 5.59 68.71
N PHE A 5 -33.26 6.56 67.81
CA PHE A 5 -33.16 8.01 68.02
C PHE A 5 -33.29 8.57 69.46
N LEU A 6 -32.37 9.47 69.80
CA LEU A 6 -32.64 10.57 70.73
C LEU A 6 -32.11 11.90 70.18
N THR A 7 -33.06 12.80 69.93
CA THR A 7 -32.91 14.24 69.68
C THR A 7 -32.42 14.95 70.95
N ILE A 8 -31.66 16.05 70.83
CA ILE A 8 -31.94 17.35 71.50
C ILE A 8 -30.86 18.40 71.13
N ILE A 9 -31.40 19.56 70.73
CA ILE A 9 -30.80 20.84 70.36
C ILE A 9 -30.57 21.68 71.62
N TYR A 10 -29.53 22.53 71.70
CA TYR A 10 -29.56 23.92 72.24
C TYR A 10 -28.18 24.58 71.99
N LYS A 11 -27.97 25.57 71.09
CA LYS A 11 -28.35 27.01 70.99
C LYS A 11 -27.33 27.99 71.65
N PHE A 12 -26.51 28.64 70.80
CA PHE A 12 -25.95 30.03 70.76
C PHE A 12 -25.32 30.70 72.01
N PRO A 13 -24.22 31.49 71.87
CA PRO A 13 -24.28 32.93 71.43
C PRO A 13 -23.13 33.36 70.47
N LYS A 14 -23.37 34.18 69.42
CA LYS A 14 -23.44 35.66 69.28
C LYS A 14 -22.09 36.44 69.17
N ARG A 15 -21.97 37.13 68.01
CA ARG A 15 -21.37 38.46 67.71
C ARG A 15 -19.83 38.51 67.64
N MET A 16 -19.17 39.22 66.71
CA MET A 16 -19.50 40.50 66.04
C MET A 16 -18.51 40.79 64.86
N ASN A 17 -18.99 41.50 63.82
CA ASN A 17 -18.31 42.58 63.02
C ASN A 17 -17.04 42.24 62.19
N THR A 18 -16.82 42.62 60.92
CA THR A 18 -17.44 43.50 59.90
C THR A 18 -16.76 43.21 58.55
N LYS A 19 -17.46 43.50 57.43
CA LYS A 19 -17.02 43.75 56.04
C LYS A 19 -17.17 42.60 55.02
N ILE A 20 -17.63 43.01 53.85
CA ILE A 20 -18.38 42.30 52.80
C ILE A 20 -17.46 42.10 51.59
N PHE A 21 -17.56 40.96 50.89
CA PHE A 21 -17.84 40.79 49.45
C PHE A 21 -17.35 39.43 48.91
N PHE A 22 -18.30 38.72 48.27
CA PHE A 22 -18.21 37.79 47.14
C PHE A 22 -16.85 37.11 46.83
N LEU A 23 -16.83 35.77 46.78
CA LEU A 23 -16.78 35.07 45.50
C LEU A 23 -17.01 33.56 45.65
N ILE A 24 -17.57 33.01 44.58
CA ILE A 24 -18.05 31.65 44.33
C ILE A 24 -16.92 30.62 44.44
N GLY A 25 -17.18 29.54 45.16
CA GLY A 25 -16.33 28.34 45.20
C GLY A 25 -17.19 27.09 45.30
N ILE A 26 -17.70 26.60 44.16
CA ILE A 26 -18.27 25.26 44.07
C ILE A 26 -17.10 24.29 43.95
N ALA A 27 -16.79 23.62 45.06
CA ALA A 27 -15.82 22.54 45.10
C ALA A 27 -16.43 21.28 44.47
N PHE A 28 -15.67 20.72 43.53
CA PHE A 28 -15.84 19.41 42.90
C PHE A 28 -16.07 18.30 43.93
N LEU A 29 -17.11 17.48 43.73
CA LEU A 29 -17.16 16.12 44.25
C LEU A 29 -17.15 15.16 43.06
N ALA A 30 -16.01 14.50 42.87
CA ALA A 30 -15.82 13.46 41.88
C ALA A 30 -16.69 12.25 42.23
N MET A 31 -17.62 11.90 41.36
CA MET A 31 -18.24 10.58 41.33
C MET A 31 -17.68 9.84 40.12
N GLN A 32 -16.85 8.83 40.37
CA GLN A 32 -16.41 7.90 39.35
C GLN A 32 -17.60 7.09 38.86
N CYS A 33 -18.03 7.32 37.62
CA CYS A 33 -18.70 6.29 36.83
C CYS A 33 -17.62 5.48 36.11
N LYS A 34 -17.50 4.20 36.48
CA LYS A 34 -16.85 3.17 35.65
C LYS A 34 -17.55 3.17 34.29
N ASN A 35 -16.87 3.66 33.26
CA ASN A 35 -17.27 3.46 31.88
C ASN A 35 -16.52 2.22 31.38
N ASN A 36 -17.25 1.11 31.25
CA ASN A 36 -16.82 -0.01 30.41
C ASN A 36 -16.95 0.45 28.96
N GLY A 37 -15.93 1.17 28.49
CA GLY A 37 -15.80 1.62 27.11
C GLY A 37 -15.09 0.57 26.28
N LYS A 38 -15.84 -0.04 25.36
CA LYS A 38 -15.41 -0.94 24.29
C LYS A 38 -14.03 -0.58 23.73
N GLN A 39 -13.17 -1.59 23.52
CA GLN A 39 -12.09 -1.50 22.53
C GLN A 39 -12.74 -1.06 21.22
N GLN A 40 -12.47 0.18 20.80
CA GLN A 40 -12.75 0.61 19.44
C GLN A 40 -11.78 -0.16 18.55
N ASN A 41 -12.32 -1.08 17.75
CA ASN A 41 -11.73 -1.38 16.46
C ASN A 41 -11.65 -0.05 15.70
N THR A 42 -10.47 0.56 15.67
CA THR A 42 -10.15 1.57 14.67
C THR A 42 -9.94 0.85 13.35
N GLU A 43 -11.04 0.46 12.70
CA GLU A 43 -11.08 0.52 11.25
C GLU A 43 -11.01 2.02 10.95
N GLN A 44 -9.80 2.51 10.64
CA GLN A 44 -9.64 3.86 10.10
C GLN A 44 -10.60 3.97 8.91
N GLU A 45 -11.53 4.93 8.97
CA GLU A 45 -12.22 5.39 7.78
C GLU A 45 -11.13 5.69 6.74
N GLU A 46 -11.05 4.85 5.70
CA GLU A 46 -10.08 5.01 4.65
C GLU A 46 -10.42 6.31 3.91
N SER A 47 -9.66 7.37 4.18
CA SER A 47 -9.90 8.66 3.57
C SER A 47 -9.70 8.54 2.06
N GLN A 48 -10.64 9.06 1.27
CA GLN A 48 -10.56 9.22 -0.20
C GLN A 48 -9.45 10.19 -0.66
N ASN A 49 -8.58 10.60 0.26
CA ASN A 49 -7.47 11.50 0.00
C ASN A 49 -6.28 10.69 -0.50
N TRP A 50 -5.52 11.30 -1.42
CA TRP A 50 -4.24 10.75 -1.84
C TRP A 50 -3.23 10.78 -0.68
N VAL A 51 -2.60 9.64 -0.46
CA VAL A 51 -1.47 9.44 0.45
C VAL A 51 -0.23 9.26 -0.40
N SER A 52 0.83 10.00 -0.10
CA SER A 52 2.14 9.77 -0.71
C SER A 52 2.76 8.50 -0.12
N LEU A 53 3.11 7.53 -0.96
CA LEU A 53 3.94 6.39 -0.55
C LEU A 53 5.43 6.71 -0.70
N PHE A 54 5.78 7.76 -1.44
CA PHE A 54 7.14 8.28 -1.54
C PHE A 54 7.08 9.77 -1.83
N ASP A 55 7.50 10.59 -0.87
CA ASP A 55 7.44 12.05 -0.91
C ASP A 55 8.67 12.71 -1.55
N GLY A 56 9.60 11.92 -2.07
CA GLY A 56 10.89 12.36 -2.60
C GLY A 56 12.06 12.12 -1.65
N SER A 57 11.80 11.88 -0.36
CA SER A 57 12.87 11.82 0.65
C SER A 57 12.77 10.65 1.63
N SER A 58 11.57 10.16 1.93
CA SER A 58 11.35 9.11 2.94
C SER A 58 10.93 7.78 2.34
N THR A 59 11.52 6.70 2.86
CA THR A 59 11.14 5.31 2.57
C THR A 59 10.26 4.68 3.66
N ASP A 60 9.69 5.48 4.55
CA ASP A 60 8.97 5.00 5.74
C ASP A 60 7.79 4.08 5.42
N HIS A 61 7.19 4.21 4.23
CA HIS A 61 6.10 3.35 3.79
C HIS A 61 6.56 2.02 3.20
N TRP A 62 7.86 1.79 3.05
CA TRP A 62 8.44 0.65 2.35
C TRP A 62 9.34 -0.19 3.27
N ARG A 63 9.45 -1.48 2.96
CA ARG A 63 10.41 -2.41 3.56
C ARG A 63 10.86 -3.45 2.53
N ASP A 64 11.97 -4.11 2.79
CA ASP A 64 12.40 -5.28 2.02
C ASP A 64 11.40 -6.44 2.20
N THR A 65 11.33 -7.34 1.21
CA THR A 65 10.52 -8.56 1.32
C THR A 65 11.06 -9.57 2.35
N LYS A 66 12.35 -9.48 2.70
CA LYS A 66 13.08 -10.39 3.61
C LYS A 66 13.28 -9.81 5.01
N THR A 67 13.12 -8.49 5.17
CA THR A 67 13.30 -7.81 6.47
C THR A 67 12.11 -6.89 6.79
N ASP A 68 12.12 -6.30 7.98
CA ASP A 68 11.09 -5.37 8.46
C ASP A 68 11.41 -3.89 8.17
N HIS A 69 12.59 -3.60 7.61
CA HIS A 69 13.08 -2.27 7.30
C HIS A 69 13.37 -2.11 5.80
N PHE A 70 13.55 -0.87 5.35
CA PHE A 70 13.98 -0.59 3.98
C PHE A 70 15.41 -1.12 3.74
N PRO A 71 15.73 -1.70 2.57
CA PRO A 71 17.05 -2.27 2.33
C PRO A 71 18.16 -1.21 2.42
N GLU A 72 19.28 -1.55 3.06
CA GLU A 72 20.45 -0.67 3.21
C GLU A 72 21.23 -0.48 1.88
N HIS A 73 21.03 -1.38 0.92
CA HIS A 73 21.72 -1.40 -0.36
C HIS A 73 20.76 -1.70 -1.52
N GLY A 74 21.18 -1.35 -2.73
CA GLY A 74 20.45 -1.68 -3.96
C GLY A 74 19.28 -0.73 -4.29
N TRP A 75 18.98 0.22 -3.41
CA TRP A 75 18.04 1.32 -3.66
C TRP A 75 18.67 2.64 -3.25
N VAL A 76 18.43 3.70 -4.01
CA VAL A 76 18.95 5.04 -3.74
C VAL A 76 17.86 6.09 -3.94
N ILE A 77 17.99 7.20 -3.22
CA ILE A 77 17.17 8.40 -3.41
C ILE A 77 18.08 9.53 -3.88
N SER A 78 17.71 10.18 -4.98
CA SER A 78 18.35 11.41 -5.48
C SER A 78 17.29 12.27 -6.17
N ASP A 79 17.29 13.57 -5.91
CA ASP A 79 16.42 14.54 -6.61
C ASP A 79 14.93 14.13 -6.66
N ASP A 80 14.39 13.73 -5.50
CA ASP A 80 13.02 13.25 -5.34
C ASP A 80 12.65 11.99 -6.15
N VAL A 81 13.67 11.22 -6.54
CA VAL A 81 13.52 9.97 -7.31
C VAL A 81 14.06 8.79 -6.50
N LEU A 82 13.24 7.74 -6.40
CA LEU A 82 13.62 6.45 -5.83
C LEU A 82 14.06 5.52 -6.95
N THR A 83 15.31 5.07 -6.92
CA THR A 83 15.88 4.21 -7.97
C THR A 83 16.31 2.87 -7.41
N VAL A 84 15.81 1.78 -8.00
CA VAL A 84 16.42 0.45 -7.80
C VAL A 84 17.68 0.38 -8.64
N LEU A 85 18.78 -0.08 -8.04
CA LEU A 85 20.07 -0.20 -8.73
C LEU A 85 20.14 -1.50 -9.53
N GLY A 86 20.73 -1.39 -10.73
CA GLY A 86 21.08 -2.55 -11.53
C GLY A 86 22.25 -3.33 -10.94
N LYS A 87 22.31 -4.63 -11.27
CA LYS A 87 23.44 -5.48 -10.92
C LYS A 87 24.68 -5.07 -11.72
N THR A 88 25.83 -5.08 -11.08
CA THR A 88 27.14 -4.90 -11.73
C THR A 88 28.06 -6.08 -11.37
N GLU A 89 29.32 -6.03 -11.78
CA GLU A 89 30.32 -7.03 -11.39
C GLU A 89 30.59 -7.01 -9.87
N ASP A 90 30.55 -5.83 -9.25
CA ASP A 90 30.99 -5.62 -7.86
C ASP A 90 29.84 -5.51 -6.85
N GLN A 91 28.59 -5.42 -7.32
CA GLN A 91 27.40 -5.29 -6.47
C GLN A 91 26.20 -6.02 -7.06
N ASP A 92 25.44 -6.69 -6.20
CA ASP A 92 24.12 -7.17 -6.57
C ASP A 92 23.16 -6.00 -6.79
N GLY A 93 22.16 -6.20 -7.65
CA GLY A 93 21.10 -5.22 -7.85
C GLY A 93 20.17 -5.15 -6.63
N GLY A 94 19.29 -4.15 -6.61
CA GLY A 94 18.27 -4.06 -5.57
C GLY A 94 17.30 -5.23 -5.61
N HIS A 95 16.75 -5.57 -4.44
CA HIS A 95 15.70 -6.56 -4.27
C HIS A 95 14.31 -5.92 -4.26
N ASP A 96 13.27 -6.76 -4.33
CA ASP A 96 11.88 -6.34 -4.18
C ASP A 96 11.64 -5.64 -2.84
N ILE A 97 11.02 -4.46 -2.90
CA ILE A 97 10.46 -3.76 -1.74
C ILE A 97 8.94 -3.80 -1.79
N ILE A 98 8.31 -3.82 -0.62
CA ILE A 98 6.86 -3.79 -0.47
C ILE A 98 6.40 -2.66 0.44
N SER A 99 5.19 -2.18 0.21
CA SER A 99 4.52 -1.28 1.13
C SER A 99 4.34 -1.95 2.49
N LYS A 100 4.52 -1.23 3.60
CA LYS A 100 4.25 -1.77 4.94
C LYS A 100 2.74 -2.03 5.12
N GLN A 101 1.91 -1.12 4.60
CA GLN A 101 0.46 -1.26 4.58
C GLN A 101 0.00 -2.24 3.48
N ARG A 102 -1.13 -2.91 3.71
CA ARG A 102 -1.87 -3.69 2.72
C ARG A 102 -3.14 -2.92 2.32
N PHE A 103 -3.50 -3.01 1.05
CA PHE A 103 -4.63 -2.30 0.45
C PHE A 103 -5.61 -3.30 -0.18
N SER A 104 -6.91 -3.01 -0.10
CA SER A 104 -7.99 -3.78 -0.75
C SER A 104 -8.46 -3.07 -2.01
N ASN A 105 -9.27 -2.02 -1.85
CA ASN A 105 -9.71 -1.14 -2.93
C ASN A 105 -8.80 0.09 -2.95
N PHE A 106 -8.20 0.38 -4.09
CA PHE A 106 -7.29 1.50 -4.20
C PHE A 106 -7.12 1.98 -5.63
N GLU A 107 -6.64 3.21 -5.74
CA GLU A 107 -6.04 3.73 -6.95
C GLU A 107 -4.60 4.15 -6.64
N LEU A 108 -3.66 3.53 -7.35
CA LEU A 108 -2.23 3.79 -7.28
C LEU A 108 -1.80 4.56 -8.51
N GLU A 109 -1.05 5.64 -8.31
CA GLU A 109 -0.37 6.39 -9.37
C GLU A 109 1.12 6.51 -9.05
N LEU A 110 1.94 6.41 -10.08
CA LEU A 110 3.36 6.67 -10.02
C LEU A 110 3.91 6.96 -11.42
N GLU A 111 5.07 7.58 -11.47
CA GLU A 111 5.85 7.69 -12.70
C GLU A 111 7.05 6.75 -12.65
N VAL A 112 7.39 6.17 -13.79
CA VAL A 112 8.49 5.22 -13.96
C VAL A 112 9.40 5.62 -15.11
N ASN A 113 10.71 5.47 -14.92
CA ASN A 113 11.72 5.66 -15.96
C ASN A 113 12.66 4.46 -15.97
N LEU A 114 12.77 3.82 -17.14
CA LEU A 114 13.55 2.61 -17.34
C LEU A 114 14.96 2.96 -17.83
N SER A 115 15.98 2.25 -17.36
CA SER A 115 17.24 2.20 -18.09
C SER A 115 17.10 1.38 -19.38
N GLU A 116 18.04 1.56 -20.32
CA GLU A 116 18.09 0.76 -21.54
C GLU A 116 18.12 -0.74 -21.22
N GLY A 117 17.26 -1.53 -21.86
CA GLY A 117 17.17 -2.97 -21.62
C GLY A 117 16.62 -3.38 -20.24
N ALA A 118 16.06 -2.46 -19.45
CA ALA A 118 15.62 -2.78 -18.10
C ALA A 118 14.41 -3.72 -18.04
N ASN A 119 14.32 -4.45 -16.92
CA ASN A 119 13.17 -5.21 -16.47
C ASN A 119 12.92 -4.89 -14.99
N SER A 120 11.65 -4.77 -14.61
CA SER A 120 11.12 -4.57 -13.27
C SER A 120 9.61 -4.84 -13.33
N GLY A 121 8.87 -4.47 -12.30
CA GLY A 121 7.44 -4.65 -12.23
C GLY A 121 6.85 -3.93 -11.03
N ILE A 122 5.59 -3.51 -11.18
CA ILE A 122 4.76 -3.07 -10.05
C ILE A 122 3.81 -4.22 -9.76
N LYS A 123 3.97 -4.87 -8.59
CA LYS A 123 3.03 -5.91 -8.18
C LYS A 123 2.04 -5.37 -7.17
N TYR A 124 0.82 -5.88 -7.23
CA TYR A 124 -0.29 -5.46 -6.40
C TYR A 124 -1.13 -6.67 -5.98
N ILE A 125 -1.90 -6.51 -4.91
CA ILE A 125 -2.56 -7.64 -4.22
C ILE A 125 -1.50 -8.69 -3.81
N VAL A 126 -0.30 -8.21 -3.43
CA VAL A 126 0.82 -9.07 -3.05
C VAL A 126 0.59 -9.68 -1.68
N THR A 127 0.78 -11.00 -1.58
CA THR A 127 0.74 -11.75 -0.32
C THR A 127 1.86 -12.77 -0.28
N ASP A 128 2.26 -13.13 0.93
CA ASP A 128 3.19 -14.22 1.24
C ASP A 128 2.45 -15.49 1.71
N SER A 129 1.12 -15.52 1.60
CA SER A 129 0.27 -16.59 2.13
C SER A 129 -0.43 -17.41 1.05
N ILE A 130 0.09 -17.43 -0.18
CA ILE A 130 -0.50 -18.25 -1.26
C ILE A 130 -0.29 -19.73 -0.92
N PRO A 131 -1.34 -20.57 -0.93
CA PRO A 131 -1.21 -21.99 -0.63
C PRO A 131 -0.15 -22.69 -1.48
N GLY A 132 0.79 -23.39 -0.82
CA GLY A 132 1.90 -24.09 -1.47
C GLY A 132 3.05 -23.20 -1.93
N ASN A 133 3.01 -21.91 -1.60
CA ASN A 133 4.08 -20.95 -1.87
C ASN A 133 4.21 -19.92 -0.73
N GLU A 134 3.99 -20.38 0.50
CA GLU A 134 4.06 -19.57 1.71
C GLU A 134 5.47 -18.96 1.91
N GLY A 135 5.51 -17.75 2.45
CA GLY A 135 6.74 -16.99 2.69
C GLY A 135 7.35 -16.32 1.45
N LYS A 136 6.73 -16.45 0.27
CA LYS A 136 7.17 -15.74 -0.94
C LYS A 136 6.11 -14.72 -1.36
N PHE A 137 6.53 -13.46 -1.39
CA PHE A 137 5.69 -12.34 -1.80
C PHE A 137 5.40 -12.42 -3.30
N LEU A 138 4.16 -12.77 -3.64
CA LEU A 138 3.65 -12.84 -5.01
C LEU A 138 2.31 -12.11 -5.12
N GLY A 139 2.07 -11.51 -6.28
CA GLY A 139 0.83 -10.83 -6.62
C GLY A 139 0.72 -10.62 -8.13
N LEU A 140 -0.37 -9.96 -8.54
CA LEU A 140 -0.56 -9.54 -9.93
C LEU A 140 0.51 -8.52 -10.30
N GLU A 141 1.00 -8.54 -11.54
CA GLU A 141 2.16 -7.76 -11.95
C GLU A 141 1.83 -6.90 -13.17
N TYR A 142 1.94 -5.58 -13.00
CA TYR A 142 2.06 -4.63 -14.10
C TYR A 142 3.50 -4.67 -14.58
N GLN A 143 3.71 -5.13 -15.81
CA GLN A 143 5.04 -5.32 -16.35
C GLN A 143 5.75 -4.00 -16.68
N LEU A 144 7.02 -3.88 -16.27
CA LEU A 144 7.90 -2.76 -16.60
C LEU A 144 9.14 -3.27 -17.33
N ILE A 145 9.21 -3.05 -18.64
CA ILE A 145 10.27 -3.65 -19.45
C ILE A 145 10.60 -2.81 -20.68
N ASP A 146 11.87 -2.77 -21.07
CA ASP A 146 12.27 -2.27 -22.39
C ASP A 146 11.87 -3.30 -23.47
N ASN A 147 10.72 -3.05 -24.10
CA ASN A 147 10.15 -3.89 -25.15
C ASN A 147 11.11 -4.17 -26.32
N GLN A 148 12.02 -3.25 -26.63
CA GLN A 148 12.89 -3.36 -27.79
C GLN A 148 14.10 -4.25 -27.51
N ARG A 149 14.64 -4.18 -26.29
CA ARG A 149 15.94 -4.76 -25.97
C ARG A 149 15.90 -5.94 -25.02
N HIS A 150 14.97 -5.96 -24.06
CA HIS A 150 14.95 -7.04 -23.09
C HIS A 150 14.39 -8.33 -23.73
N ALA A 151 15.08 -9.46 -23.52
CA ALA A 151 14.75 -10.72 -24.19
C ALA A 151 13.34 -11.23 -23.83
N ASP A 152 12.91 -11.03 -22.58
CA ASP A 152 11.59 -11.51 -22.11
C ASP A 152 10.40 -10.82 -22.79
N ALA A 153 10.58 -9.61 -23.35
CA ALA A 153 9.55 -8.93 -24.13
C ALA A 153 9.23 -9.64 -25.46
N LYS A 154 10.08 -10.58 -25.90
CA LYS A 154 9.91 -11.44 -27.08
C LYS A 154 9.37 -12.82 -26.72
N LEU A 155 9.22 -13.11 -25.42
CA LEU A 155 8.67 -14.37 -24.91
C LEU A 155 7.18 -14.20 -24.59
N GLY A 156 6.57 -15.27 -24.09
CA GLY A 156 5.15 -15.29 -23.75
C GLY A 156 4.24 -15.53 -24.95
N ARG A 157 3.00 -15.07 -24.85
CA ARG A 157 1.95 -15.19 -25.87
C ARG A 157 1.40 -13.80 -26.19
N ASP A 158 1.31 -13.48 -27.47
CA ASP A 158 0.66 -12.25 -27.95
C ASP A 158 1.20 -10.96 -27.28
N GLY A 159 2.47 -10.95 -26.86
CA GLY A 159 3.08 -9.81 -26.18
C GLY A 159 2.73 -9.66 -24.69
N ASN A 160 2.19 -10.70 -24.03
CA ASN A 160 1.78 -10.66 -22.62
C ASN A 160 2.93 -10.53 -21.60
N ARG A 161 4.16 -10.26 -22.05
CA ARG A 161 5.32 -9.91 -21.21
C ARG A 161 5.96 -8.57 -21.57
N LYS A 162 5.28 -7.78 -22.40
CA LYS A 162 5.67 -6.40 -22.75
C LYS A 162 5.21 -5.40 -21.70
N MET A 163 5.76 -4.20 -21.75
CA MET A 163 5.40 -3.06 -20.89
C MET A 163 3.88 -2.88 -20.82
N GLY A 164 3.34 -2.78 -19.61
CA GLY A 164 1.90 -2.62 -19.39
C GLY A 164 1.07 -3.90 -19.45
N ALA A 165 1.66 -5.05 -19.79
CA ALA A 165 0.96 -6.32 -19.65
C ALA A 165 0.59 -6.59 -18.18
N LEU A 166 -0.54 -7.29 -17.99
CA LEU A 166 -0.67 -8.16 -16.83
C LEU A 166 0.21 -9.38 -17.08
N TYR A 167 1.39 -9.40 -16.44
CA TYR A 167 2.49 -10.28 -16.82
C TYR A 167 2.07 -11.75 -17.00
N ASP A 168 2.40 -12.30 -18.18
CA ASP A 168 2.13 -13.67 -18.63
C ASP A 168 0.64 -14.06 -18.73
N MET A 169 -0.27 -13.08 -18.64
CA MET A 169 -1.71 -13.25 -18.72
C MET A 169 -2.35 -12.37 -19.81
N ILE A 170 -2.42 -11.04 -19.64
CA ILE A 170 -3.12 -10.14 -20.55
C ILE A 170 -2.12 -9.20 -21.23
N PRO A 171 -2.01 -9.19 -22.57
CA PRO A 171 -1.11 -8.29 -23.29
C PRO A 171 -1.64 -6.85 -23.31
N PRO A 172 -0.75 -5.85 -23.44
CA PRO A 172 -1.15 -4.47 -23.72
C PRO A 172 -1.68 -4.35 -25.17
N PRO A 173 -2.36 -3.25 -25.51
CA PRO A 173 -2.73 -2.94 -26.89
C PRO A 173 -1.50 -2.89 -27.82
N GLU A 174 -1.63 -3.38 -29.06
CA GLU A 174 -0.50 -3.48 -30.00
C GLU A 174 0.14 -2.11 -30.35
N ASN A 175 -0.68 -1.05 -30.42
CA ASN A 175 -0.25 0.30 -30.81
C ASN A 175 -0.05 1.23 -29.61
N LEU A 176 0.23 0.67 -28.43
CA LEU A 176 0.45 1.43 -27.21
C LEU A 176 1.67 2.36 -27.36
N THR A 177 1.47 3.65 -27.11
CA THR A 177 2.56 4.63 -27.13
C THR A 177 3.27 4.64 -25.76
N ILE A 178 4.55 4.31 -25.78
CA ILE A 178 5.38 4.17 -24.58
C ILE A 178 6.57 5.12 -24.76
N ASN A 179 6.85 5.95 -23.75
CA ASN A 179 8.05 6.77 -23.76
C ASN A 179 9.27 5.83 -23.60
N PRO A 180 10.33 6.02 -24.40
CA PRO A 180 11.48 5.12 -24.41
C PRO A 180 12.25 5.15 -23.07
N PRO A 181 13.16 4.18 -22.85
CA PRO A 181 14.11 4.25 -21.74
C PRO A 181 14.81 5.61 -21.65
N GLY A 182 14.95 6.15 -20.44
CA GLY A 182 15.43 7.51 -20.19
C GLY A 182 14.30 8.56 -20.07
N GLU A 183 13.07 8.23 -20.48
CA GLU A 183 11.90 9.10 -20.35
C GLU A 183 10.88 8.54 -19.34
N TRP A 184 10.11 9.45 -18.74
CA TRP A 184 9.11 9.11 -17.72
C TRP A 184 7.81 8.64 -18.35
N ASN A 185 7.26 7.54 -17.85
CA ASN A 185 5.92 7.07 -18.16
C ASN A 185 5.05 7.16 -16.90
N LYS A 186 3.79 7.60 -17.05
CA LYS A 186 2.83 7.61 -15.95
C LYS A 186 2.06 6.30 -15.91
N VAL A 187 2.11 5.60 -14.78
CA VAL A 187 1.38 4.35 -14.53
C VAL A 187 0.25 4.62 -13.54
N ARG A 188 -0.92 4.06 -13.83
CA ARG A 188 -2.06 4.07 -12.89
C ARG A 188 -2.71 2.70 -12.83
N ILE A 189 -2.97 2.22 -11.62
CA ILE A 189 -3.61 0.93 -11.34
C ILE A 189 -4.81 1.19 -10.44
N VAL A 190 -5.98 0.76 -10.89
CA VAL A 190 -7.24 0.86 -10.13
C VAL A 190 -7.66 -0.54 -9.72
N VAL A 191 -7.95 -0.74 -8.44
CA VAL A 191 -8.57 -1.96 -7.91
C VAL A 191 -9.83 -1.55 -7.14
N ASP A 192 -11.00 -1.93 -7.64
CA ASP A 192 -12.30 -1.70 -7.01
C ASP A 192 -13.02 -3.04 -6.84
N GLY A 193 -12.91 -3.62 -5.65
CA GLY A 193 -13.34 -4.98 -5.36
C GLY A 193 -12.60 -6.02 -6.20
N ASN A 194 -13.29 -6.56 -7.21
CA ASN A 194 -12.71 -7.50 -8.16
C ASN A 194 -12.31 -6.85 -9.48
N HIS A 195 -12.83 -5.65 -9.76
CA HIS A 195 -12.55 -4.89 -10.96
C HIS A 195 -11.13 -4.33 -10.90
N VAL A 196 -10.35 -4.55 -11.94
CA VAL A 196 -8.98 -4.03 -12.04
C VAL A 196 -8.81 -3.32 -13.38
N GLU A 197 -8.19 -2.14 -13.33
CA GLU A 197 -7.74 -1.41 -14.52
C GLU A 197 -6.24 -1.13 -14.45
N GLN A 198 -5.58 -1.19 -15.61
CA GLN A 198 -4.21 -0.71 -15.78
C GLN A 198 -4.19 0.38 -16.85
N TRP A 199 -3.42 1.42 -16.57
CA TRP A 199 -3.31 2.61 -17.41
C TRP A 199 -1.84 2.98 -17.60
N LEU A 200 -1.51 3.45 -18.80
CA LEU A 200 -0.20 3.98 -19.16
C LEU A 200 -0.39 5.32 -19.88
N ASN A 201 0.31 6.36 -19.45
CA ASN A 201 0.30 7.68 -20.07
C ASN A 201 -1.14 8.20 -20.34
N ASP A 202 -1.99 8.05 -19.33
CA ASP A 202 -3.41 8.44 -19.32
C ASP A 202 -4.32 7.66 -20.30
N GLU A 203 -3.84 6.57 -20.91
CA GLU A 203 -4.61 5.62 -21.70
C GLU A 203 -4.92 4.34 -20.89
N LYS A 204 -6.16 3.85 -20.90
CA LYS A 204 -6.52 2.55 -20.30
C LYS A 204 -6.06 1.44 -21.23
N ILE A 205 -5.21 0.55 -20.72
CA ILE A 205 -4.58 -0.51 -21.52
C ILE A 205 -5.08 -1.91 -21.17
N CYS A 206 -5.67 -2.10 -19.99
CA CYS A 206 -6.18 -3.39 -19.54
C CYS A 206 -7.32 -3.19 -18.53
N GLU A 207 -8.31 -4.07 -18.58
CA GLU A 207 -9.47 -4.10 -17.68
C GLU A 207 -9.93 -5.55 -17.49
N PHE A 208 -10.09 -6.00 -16.25
CA PHE A 208 -10.50 -7.38 -15.96
C PHE A 208 -11.14 -7.54 -14.57
N ASP A 209 -11.93 -8.60 -14.39
CA ASP A 209 -12.39 -9.07 -13.08
C ASP A 209 -11.47 -10.21 -12.59
N ARG A 210 -10.72 -9.95 -11.52
CA ARG A 210 -9.70 -10.85 -10.96
C ARG A 210 -10.24 -12.09 -10.25
N LYS A 211 -11.56 -12.30 -10.19
CA LYS A 211 -12.21 -13.51 -9.65
C LYS A 211 -13.15 -14.18 -10.65
N SER A 212 -13.21 -13.66 -11.88
CA SER A 212 -14.00 -14.23 -12.98
C SER A 212 -13.45 -15.59 -13.43
N LEU A 213 -14.30 -16.38 -14.11
CA LEU A 213 -13.86 -17.63 -14.75
C LEU A 213 -12.79 -17.37 -15.81
N GLY A 214 -12.95 -16.33 -16.63
CA GLY A 214 -11.97 -15.96 -17.65
C GLY A 214 -10.60 -15.61 -17.07
N PHE A 215 -10.56 -14.89 -15.92
CA PHE A 215 -9.30 -14.64 -15.23
C PHE A 215 -8.64 -15.94 -14.74
N ARG A 216 -9.40 -16.87 -14.15
CA ARG A 216 -8.86 -18.17 -13.70
C ARG A 216 -8.34 -19.03 -14.85
N GLU A 217 -8.95 -18.94 -16.02
CA GLU A 217 -8.43 -19.56 -17.25
C GLU A 217 -7.09 -18.95 -17.65
N LEU A 218 -6.95 -17.61 -17.61
CA LEU A 218 -5.67 -16.94 -17.86
C LEU A 218 -4.58 -17.39 -16.87
N VAL A 219 -4.91 -17.52 -15.58
CA VAL A 219 -3.98 -18.04 -14.56
C VAL A 219 -3.51 -19.45 -14.91
N THR A 220 -4.42 -20.33 -15.35
CA THR A 220 -4.11 -21.71 -15.76
C THR A 220 -3.17 -21.78 -16.96
N LEU A 221 -3.22 -20.79 -17.86
CA LEU A 221 -2.33 -20.68 -19.02
C LEU A 221 -0.99 -19.98 -18.70
N SER A 222 -0.87 -19.35 -17.53
CA SER A 222 0.32 -18.58 -17.12
C SER A 222 1.34 -19.43 -16.35
N LYS A 223 2.50 -18.85 -16.04
CA LYS A 223 3.50 -19.40 -15.12
C LYS A 223 2.96 -19.62 -13.69
N TYR A 224 1.81 -19.03 -13.35
CA TYR A 224 1.18 -19.12 -12.04
C TYR A 224 0.18 -20.29 -11.93
N ASN A 225 0.09 -21.18 -12.93
CA ASN A 225 -0.91 -22.25 -13.01
C ASN A 225 -0.92 -23.28 -11.86
N LYS A 226 0.13 -23.31 -11.03
CA LYS A 226 0.21 -24.15 -9.82
C LYS A 226 -0.19 -23.44 -8.54
N LEU A 227 -0.50 -22.14 -8.62
CA LEU A 227 -0.82 -21.30 -7.46
C LEU A 227 -2.33 -21.16 -7.34
N GLU A 228 -2.91 -21.86 -6.37
CA GLU A 228 -4.34 -21.78 -6.12
C GLU A 228 -4.74 -20.36 -5.71
N LYS A 229 -5.82 -19.83 -6.30
CA LYS A 229 -6.37 -18.49 -6.01
C LYS A 229 -5.36 -17.35 -6.18
N PHE A 230 -4.39 -17.52 -7.08
CA PHE A 230 -3.44 -16.46 -7.42
C PHE A 230 -4.18 -15.18 -7.85
N GLY A 231 -3.85 -14.04 -7.23
CA GLY A 231 -4.49 -12.74 -7.52
C GLY A 231 -5.85 -12.52 -6.86
N GLU A 232 -6.40 -13.50 -6.15
CA GLU A 232 -7.76 -13.44 -5.58
C GLU A 232 -7.81 -12.98 -4.11
N SER A 233 -6.67 -12.62 -3.50
CA SER A 233 -6.64 -12.09 -2.12
C SER A 233 -7.43 -10.79 -2.00
N ASP A 234 -8.18 -10.59 -0.91
CA ASP A 234 -9.01 -9.38 -0.74
C ASP A 234 -8.18 -8.13 -0.45
N LYS A 235 -6.97 -8.30 0.09
CA LYS A 235 -6.01 -7.22 0.31
C LYS A 235 -4.58 -7.71 0.17
N GLY A 236 -3.67 -6.86 -0.27
CA GLY A 236 -2.26 -7.18 -0.39
C GLY A 236 -1.36 -5.94 -0.40
N HIS A 237 -0.06 -6.17 -0.40
CA HIS A 237 0.93 -5.12 -0.51
C HIS A 237 1.02 -4.59 -1.95
N ILE A 238 1.56 -3.39 -2.10
CA ILE A 238 2.18 -2.92 -3.34
C ILE A 238 3.65 -3.30 -3.30
N LEU A 239 4.22 -3.73 -4.42
CA LEU A 239 5.62 -4.15 -4.55
C LEU A 239 6.26 -3.44 -5.73
N LEU A 240 7.47 -2.93 -5.54
CA LEU A 240 8.34 -2.48 -6.63
C LEU A 240 9.48 -3.49 -6.78
N GLN A 241 9.62 -4.03 -7.98
CA GLN A 241 10.51 -5.16 -8.22
C GLN A 241 11.95 -4.71 -8.47
N GLY A 242 12.89 -5.37 -7.80
CA GLY A 242 14.29 -5.31 -8.15
C GLY A 242 14.68 -6.51 -9.00
N HIS A 243 14.98 -6.28 -10.28
CA HIS A 243 15.25 -7.35 -11.25
C HIS A 243 16.60 -7.20 -11.96
N GLY A 244 17.59 -6.64 -11.25
CA GLY A 244 18.97 -6.52 -11.74
C GLY A 244 19.20 -5.42 -12.77
N ASN A 245 18.21 -4.58 -13.05
CA ASN A 245 18.34 -3.39 -13.89
C ASN A 245 17.99 -2.12 -13.12
N ALA A 246 18.49 -0.98 -13.59
CA ALA A 246 18.16 0.30 -12.99
C ALA A 246 16.78 0.77 -13.45
N VAL A 247 15.89 1.05 -12.48
CA VAL A 247 14.55 1.62 -12.75
C VAL A 247 14.27 2.67 -11.69
N SER A 248 13.79 3.82 -12.14
CA SER A 248 13.50 4.98 -11.31
C SER A 248 12.01 5.20 -11.17
N PHE A 249 11.58 5.58 -9.97
CA PHE A 249 10.20 5.81 -9.60
C PHE A 249 10.07 7.17 -8.90
N ARG A 250 8.96 7.87 -9.16
CA ARG A 250 8.62 9.10 -8.44
C ARG A 250 7.11 9.31 -8.37
N ALA A 251 6.69 10.31 -7.60
CA ALA A 251 5.29 10.70 -7.45
C ALA A 251 4.39 9.51 -7.08
N ILE A 252 4.89 8.61 -6.22
CA ILE A 252 4.18 7.39 -5.84
C ILE A 252 3.12 7.75 -4.82
N ARG A 253 1.85 7.65 -5.20
CA ARG A 253 0.71 7.98 -4.35
C ARG A 253 -0.41 6.98 -4.51
N ILE A 254 -1.16 6.79 -3.44
CA ILE A 254 -2.28 5.86 -3.40
C ILE A 254 -3.47 6.52 -2.70
N ARG A 255 -4.68 6.23 -3.16
CA ARG A 255 -5.91 6.53 -2.42
C ARG A 255 -6.73 5.25 -2.27
N SER A 256 -7.39 5.11 -1.14
CA SER A 256 -8.43 4.09 -0.99
C SER A 256 -9.70 4.49 -1.75
N LEU A 257 -10.48 3.49 -2.19
CA LEU A 257 -11.74 3.65 -2.91
C LEU A 257 -12.93 3.11 -2.12
#